data_AF-U6CYR8-F1
#
_entry.id   AF-U6CYR8-F1
#
_cell.length_a   1.000
_cell.length_b   1.000
_cell.length_c   1.000
_cell.angle_alpha   90.00
_cell.angle_beta   90.00
_cell.angle_gamma   90.00
#
_symmetry.space_group_name_H-M   'P 1'
#
loop_
_entity.id
_entity.type
_entity.pdbx_description
1 polymer ?
#
loop_
_entity_poly.entity_id
_entity_poly.type
_entity_poly.pdbx_seq_one_letter_code
_entity_poly.pdbx_strand_id
1 'polypeptide(L)'
;HPIDKWAIADAQSAIEKRKRRNPLLLPVDKIHPSLKEVLGYKVDYQVSLYIVAVLEYISADILKLAGNYVFNIRHYEISQQDIKVSMCADKVLMDMFDQDDIGLVSLCEDEPTSSGELNYYDLIRTEIAEERQYLRELNMIIKVFREAFLSDRKLFKPSDIDKIFSNISDIHELTVKLLGLIEDTVEMTDESSPHPLAGSCFEDLAEEQAFDPYETLSQDILSPKFNEHFSKLMARPAVALHFQSIADGFKEAVRYVLPRLMLVPVYHCWHYFELLKQLKACSEDQEDRECLNQAITALMNLQGSMDRIYKQYSPRRRPGDPVCPFYNRQLRSKHLAIKKMNEIQKNIDGWEGKDIGQCCNEFIMEGPLTRIGAKHERHIFLFDGLM
;
A
#
# COMPACT_ATOMS: atom_id res chain seq x y z
N HIS A 1 -18.45 9.85 11.37
CA HIS A 1 -17.31 9.29 10.62
C HIS A 1 -16.03 9.98 11.08
N PRO A 2 -14.85 9.34 11.16
CA PRO A 2 -13.68 10.00 11.74
C PRO A 2 -13.34 11.36 11.11
N ILE A 3 -13.55 11.54 9.79
CA ILE A 3 -13.27 12.79 9.08
C ILE A 3 -14.01 14.01 9.66
N ASP A 4 -15.24 13.85 10.17
CA ASP A 4 -15.99 14.95 10.77
C ASP A 4 -15.32 15.45 12.06
N LYS A 5 -14.89 14.53 12.93
CA LYS A 5 -14.21 14.84 14.19
C LYS A 5 -12.85 15.51 13.95
N TRP A 6 -12.08 15.02 12.97
CA TRP A 6 -10.78 15.58 12.64
C TRP A 6 -10.89 16.96 11.99
N ALA A 7 -11.80 17.14 11.03
CA ALA A 7 -12.05 18.43 10.38
C ALA A 7 -12.53 19.49 11.38
N ILE A 8 -13.44 19.13 12.30
CA ILE A 8 -13.93 20.03 13.35
C ILE A 8 -12.79 20.44 14.30
N ALA A 9 -11.97 19.48 14.74
CA ALA A 9 -10.87 19.74 15.65
C ALA A 9 -9.79 20.66 15.03
N ASP A 10 -9.46 20.45 13.75
CA ASP A 10 -8.48 21.27 13.04
C ASP A 10 -9.03 22.69 12.78
N ALA A 11 -10.29 22.80 12.35
CA ALA A 11 -10.95 24.09 12.16
C ALA A 11 -11.06 24.89 13.47
N GLN A 12 -11.33 24.24 14.60
CA GLN A 12 -11.32 24.88 15.92
C GLN A 12 -9.91 25.36 16.30
N SER A 13 -8.89 24.52 16.08
CA SER A 13 -7.48 24.88 16.34
C SER A 13 -7.01 26.08 15.51
N ALA A 14 -7.43 26.17 14.25
CA ALA A 14 -7.11 27.28 13.35
C ALA A 14 -7.70 28.61 13.84
N ILE A 15 -8.87 28.60 14.48
CA ILE A 15 -9.52 29.79 15.06
C ILE A 15 -8.89 30.22 16.39
N GLU A 16 -8.48 29.26 17.22
CA GLU A 16 -7.88 29.54 18.53
C GLU A 16 -6.46 30.12 18.43
N LYS A 17 -5.71 29.78 17.38
CA LYS A 17 -4.34 30.27 17.12
C LYS A 17 -4.33 31.71 16.59
N ARG A 18 -4.83 32.67 17.38
CA ARG A 18 -4.87 34.14 17.11
C ARG A 18 -3.49 34.83 16.97
N LYS A 19 -2.37 34.09 16.86
CA LYS A 19 -0.99 34.64 16.92
C LYS A 19 -0.23 34.68 15.59
N ARG A 20 -0.76 34.15 14.48
CA ARG A 20 -0.15 34.31 13.15
C ARG A 20 -0.94 35.30 12.32
N ARG A 21 -0.23 36.16 11.57
CA ARG A 21 -0.83 37.21 10.72
C ARG A 21 -1.76 36.64 9.64
N ASN A 22 -1.55 35.40 9.19
CA ASN A 22 -2.44 34.64 8.31
C ASN A 22 -2.60 33.20 8.86
N PRO A 23 -3.74 32.83 9.48
CA PRO A 23 -3.94 31.49 10.05
C PRO A 23 -4.32 30.42 9.01
N LEU A 24 -4.78 30.83 7.82
CA LEU A 24 -5.29 29.97 6.75
C LEU A 24 -4.59 30.33 5.42
N LEU A 25 -4.34 29.33 4.58
CA LEU A 25 -3.73 29.50 3.25
C LEU A 25 -4.74 30.00 2.21
N LEU A 26 -6.01 29.58 2.34
CA LEU A 26 -7.08 30.04 1.46
C LEU A 26 -7.45 31.50 1.74
N PRO A 27 -7.75 32.31 0.71
CA PRO A 27 -7.96 33.75 0.86
C PRO A 27 -9.32 34.10 1.47
N VAL A 28 -9.39 34.13 2.80
CA VAL A 28 -10.62 34.42 3.58
C VAL A 28 -11.25 35.75 3.15
N ASP A 29 -10.45 36.78 2.89
CA ASP A 29 -10.93 38.11 2.47
C ASP A 29 -11.68 38.09 1.14
N LYS A 30 -11.39 37.11 0.26
CA LYS A 30 -12.09 36.91 -1.02
C LYS A 30 -13.31 35.99 -0.86
N ILE A 31 -13.23 35.03 0.05
CA ILE A 31 -14.31 34.05 0.28
C ILE A 31 -15.44 34.68 1.10
N HIS A 32 -15.14 35.52 2.10
CA HIS A 32 -16.12 36.14 2.98
C HIS A 32 -17.21 36.96 2.26
N PRO A 33 -16.89 37.84 1.28
CA PRO A 33 -17.91 38.51 0.47
C PRO A 33 -18.75 37.53 -0.35
N SER A 34 -18.12 36.49 -0.92
CA SER A 34 -18.79 35.48 -1.75
C SER A 34 -19.76 34.62 -0.95
N LEU A 35 -19.44 34.30 0.31
CA LEU A 35 -20.35 33.58 1.21
C LEU A 35 -21.67 34.32 1.43
N LYS A 36 -21.65 35.66 1.46
CA LYS A 36 -22.87 36.47 1.57
C LYS A 36 -23.76 36.31 0.33
N GLU A 37 -23.17 36.18 -0.85
CA GLU A 37 -23.91 35.98 -2.11
C GLU A 37 -24.53 34.58 -2.17
N VAL A 38 -23.77 33.56 -1.76
CA VAL A 38 -24.24 32.16 -1.76
C VAL A 38 -25.30 31.90 -0.68
N LEU A 39 -25.10 32.42 0.52
CA LEU A 39 -26.02 32.19 1.65
C LEU A 39 -27.20 33.17 1.66
N GLY A 40 -27.12 34.29 0.93
CA GLY A 40 -28.18 35.30 0.82
C GLY A 40 -28.30 36.23 2.04
N TYR A 41 -27.43 36.12 3.05
CA TYR A 41 -27.42 36.99 4.23
C TYR A 41 -26.00 37.29 4.72
N LYS A 42 -25.85 38.35 5.55
CA LYS A 42 -24.55 38.71 6.14
C LYS A 42 -24.13 37.67 7.19
N VAL A 43 -22.92 37.17 7.06
CA VAL A 43 -22.31 36.19 7.98
C VAL A 43 -21.22 36.88 8.79
N ASP A 44 -21.03 36.48 10.05
CA ASP A 44 -19.90 36.97 10.86
C ASP A 44 -18.57 36.53 10.25
N TYR A 45 -17.55 37.37 10.37
CA TYR A 45 -16.20 37.05 9.92
C TYR A 45 -15.64 35.78 10.60
N GLN A 46 -15.95 35.54 11.87
CA GLN A 46 -15.55 34.32 12.58
C GLN A 46 -16.17 33.05 12.00
N VAL A 47 -17.43 33.12 11.56
CA VAL A 47 -18.10 31.99 10.90
C VAL A 47 -17.46 31.73 9.53
N SER A 48 -17.06 32.79 8.83
CA SER A 48 -16.36 32.67 7.55
C SER A 48 -14.97 32.04 7.72
N LEU A 49 -14.24 32.42 8.77
CA LEU A 49 -12.98 31.76 9.13
C LEU A 49 -13.15 30.27 9.40
N TYR A 50 -14.20 29.88 10.12
CA TYR A 50 -14.49 28.48 10.38
C TYR A 50 -14.78 27.70 9.10
N ILE A 51 -15.63 28.24 8.23
CA ILE A 51 -15.96 27.61 6.94
C ILE A 51 -14.69 27.44 6.09
N VAL A 52 -13.85 28.47 5.99
CA VAL A 52 -12.61 28.40 5.20
C VAL A 52 -11.62 27.41 5.80
N ALA A 53 -11.54 27.29 7.13
CA ALA A 53 -10.69 26.29 7.78
C ALA A 53 -11.12 24.86 7.44
N VAL A 54 -12.43 24.59 7.42
CA VAL A 54 -12.95 23.29 6.96
C VAL A 54 -12.64 23.05 5.48
N LEU A 55 -12.83 24.06 4.62
CA LEU A 55 -12.49 23.94 3.19
C LEU A 55 -11.00 23.65 2.96
N GLU A 56 -10.12 24.28 3.74
CA GLU A 56 -8.68 24.06 3.67
C GLU A 56 -8.31 22.64 4.12
N TYR A 57 -8.93 22.14 5.19
CA TYR A 57 -8.75 20.75 5.63
C TYR A 57 -9.14 19.75 4.54
N ILE A 58 -10.33 19.90 3.95
CA ILE A 58 -10.80 19.00 2.88
C ILE A 58 -9.90 19.10 1.64
N SER A 59 -9.47 20.32 1.28
CA SER A 59 -8.55 20.53 0.15
C SER A 59 -7.20 19.83 0.38
N ALA A 60 -6.65 19.95 1.59
CA ALA A 60 -5.40 19.29 1.97
C ALA A 60 -5.55 17.77 1.99
N ASP A 61 -6.69 17.25 2.44
CA ASP A 61 -6.96 15.81 2.48
C ASP A 61 -7.09 15.21 1.08
N ILE A 62 -7.79 15.87 0.16
CA ILE A 62 -7.86 15.46 -1.26
C ILE A 62 -6.47 15.47 -1.90
N LEU A 63 -5.69 16.53 -1.70
CA LEU A 63 -4.34 16.62 -2.26
C LEU A 63 -3.38 15.60 -1.65
N LYS A 64 -3.53 15.29 -0.36
CA LYS A 64 -2.76 14.24 0.32
C LYS A 64 -3.13 12.87 -0.23
N LEU A 65 -4.41 12.59 -0.43
CA LEU A 65 -4.89 11.35 -1.03
C LEU A 65 -4.36 11.19 -2.46
N ALA A 66 -4.50 12.24 -3.29
CA ALA A 66 -3.98 12.26 -4.65
C ALA A 66 -2.46 12.12 -4.70
N GLY A 67 -1.75 12.84 -3.83
CA GLY A 67 -0.30 12.72 -3.69
C GLY A 67 0.14 11.32 -3.29
N ASN A 68 -0.58 10.67 -2.37
CA ASN A 68 -0.30 9.28 -2.01
C ASN A 68 -0.53 8.32 -3.19
N TYR A 69 -1.61 8.49 -3.95
CA TYR A 69 -1.89 7.69 -5.14
C TYR A 69 -0.81 7.86 -6.22
N VAL A 70 -0.51 9.11 -6.59
CA VAL A 70 0.53 9.49 -7.57
C VAL A 70 1.89 8.90 -7.16
N PHE A 71 2.22 9.01 -5.88
CA PHE A 71 3.42 8.41 -5.33
C PHE A 71 3.41 6.88 -5.46
N ASN A 72 2.28 6.22 -5.20
CA ASN A 72 2.16 4.76 -5.30
C ASN A 72 2.31 4.25 -6.74
N ILE A 73 1.90 5.02 -7.74
CA ILE A 73 2.08 4.69 -9.16
C ILE A 73 3.42 5.18 -9.74
N ARG A 74 4.32 5.71 -8.89
CA ARG A 74 5.65 6.22 -9.26
C ARG A 74 5.63 7.39 -10.25
N HIS A 75 4.55 8.17 -10.22
CA HIS A 75 4.46 9.43 -10.94
C HIS A 75 4.90 10.57 -10.01
N TYR A 76 5.58 11.60 -10.53
CA TYR A 76 6.16 12.68 -9.71
C TYR A 76 5.46 14.03 -9.86
N GLU A 77 4.42 14.08 -10.69
CA GLU A 77 3.57 15.24 -10.88
C GLU A 77 2.13 14.87 -10.54
N ILE A 78 1.36 15.77 -9.93
CA ILE A 78 -0.07 15.52 -9.68
C ILE A 78 -0.86 16.12 -10.84
N SER A 79 -1.50 15.27 -11.65
CA SER A 79 -2.40 15.71 -12.71
C SER A 79 -3.86 15.78 -12.22
N GLN A 80 -4.71 16.45 -13.00
CA GLN A 80 -6.16 16.46 -12.73
C GLN A 80 -6.76 15.05 -12.75
N GLN A 81 -6.21 14.15 -13.57
CA GLN A 81 -6.72 12.79 -13.66
C GLN A 81 -6.41 11.99 -12.40
N ASP A 82 -5.25 12.20 -11.80
CA ASP A 82 -4.85 11.51 -10.57
C ASP A 82 -5.75 11.89 -9.40
N ILE A 83 -6.13 13.17 -9.31
CA ILE A 83 -7.10 13.66 -8.33
C ILE A 83 -8.44 12.94 -8.51
N LYS A 84 -8.95 12.83 -9.75
CA LYS A 84 -10.21 12.14 -10.04
C LYS A 84 -10.17 10.67 -9.61
N VAL A 85 -9.11 9.95 -9.98
CA VAL A 85 -8.96 8.52 -9.64
C VAL A 85 -8.89 8.33 -8.14
N SER A 86 -8.10 9.16 -7.45
CA SER A 86 -7.92 9.09 -6.01
C SER A 86 -9.22 9.37 -5.27
N MET A 87 -9.99 10.37 -5.72
CA MET A 87 -11.32 10.66 -5.17
C MET A 87 -12.29 9.49 -5.41
N CYS A 88 -12.29 8.88 -6.61
CA CYS A 88 -13.15 7.73 -6.92
C CYS A 88 -12.91 6.51 -6.03
N ALA A 89 -11.67 6.32 -5.58
CA ALA A 89 -11.30 5.23 -4.68
C ALA A 89 -11.73 5.47 -3.22
N ASP A 90 -12.00 6.72 -2.82
CA ASP A 90 -12.40 7.07 -1.46
C ASP A 90 -13.93 7.21 -1.35
N LYS A 91 -14.54 6.28 -0.62
CA LYS A 91 -16.01 6.24 -0.48
C LYS A 91 -16.58 7.46 0.25
N VAL A 92 -15.81 8.09 1.14
CA VAL A 92 -16.28 9.24 1.94
C VAL A 92 -16.25 10.50 1.09
N LEU A 93 -15.20 10.70 0.29
CA LEU A 93 -15.12 11.79 -0.67
C LEU A 93 -16.12 11.60 -1.81
N MET A 94 -16.30 10.38 -2.33
CA MET A 94 -17.34 10.12 -3.33
C MET A 94 -18.74 10.46 -2.81
N ASP A 95 -19.08 10.03 -1.59
CA ASP A 95 -20.38 10.36 -0.96
C ASP A 95 -20.53 11.87 -0.69
N MET A 96 -19.42 12.56 -0.36
CA MET A 96 -19.42 14.01 -0.11
C MET A 96 -19.58 14.85 -1.38
N PHE A 97 -19.08 14.37 -2.53
CA PHE A 97 -19.01 15.12 -3.78
C PHE A 97 -19.96 14.62 -4.88
N ASP A 98 -20.91 13.73 -4.56
CA ASP A 98 -21.85 13.12 -5.51
C ASP A 98 -22.47 14.15 -6.46
N GLN A 99 -22.00 14.14 -7.72
CA GLN A 99 -22.63 14.80 -8.86
C GLN A 99 -22.49 13.91 -10.10
N ASP A 100 -23.64 13.39 -10.52
CA ASP A 100 -23.95 12.91 -11.86
C ASP A 100 -23.39 13.88 -12.92
N ASP A 101 -22.19 13.66 -13.46
CA ASP A 101 -21.69 14.12 -14.78
C ASP A 101 -20.15 14.20 -14.84
N ILE A 102 -19.46 13.06 -14.76
CA ILE A 102 -18.11 12.96 -15.33
C ILE A 102 -18.16 12.01 -16.52
N GLY A 103 -18.44 12.60 -17.69
CA GLY A 103 -18.27 11.97 -19.00
C GLY A 103 -16.81 11.67 -19.27
N LEU A 104 -16.39 10.44 -18.99
CA LEU A 104 -15.03 9.95 -19.15
C LEU A 104 -14.87 9.29 -20.54
N VAL A 105 -14.81 10.10 -21.60
CA VAL A 105 -14.71 9.61 -22.99
C VAL A 105 -13.44 10.10 -23.73
N SER A 106 -12.43 10.69 -23.06
CA SER A 106 -11.27 11.20 -23.82
C SER A 106 -9.94 11.25 -23.07
N LEU A 107 -9.43 10.11 -22.60
CA LEU A 107 -8.07 10.05 -22.03
C LEU A 107 -7.30 8.82 -22.52
N CYS A 108 -7.19 8.70 -23.84
CA CYS A 108 -6.19 7.88 -24.50
C CYS A 108 -5.27 8.81 -25.32
N GLU A 109 -4.27 9.39 -24.66
CA GLU A 109 -3.05 9.82 -25.36
C GLU A 109 -1.84 9.33 -24.57
N ASP A 110 -1.20 8.31 -25.15
CA ASP A 110 0.23 8.00 -25.17
C ASP A 110 1.07 8.35 -23.93
N GLU A 111 1.23 7.37 -23.02
CA GLU A 111 2.48 7.22 -22.29
C GLU A 111 3.39 6.20 -23.01
N PRO A 112 4.68 6.51 -23.22
CA PRO A 112 5.60 5.58 -23.87
C PRO A 112 5.84 4.37 -22.96
N THR A 113 5.45 3.20 -23.46
CA THR A 113 5.90 1.90 -22.96
C THR A 113 7.42 1.81 -23.00
N SER A 114 8.09 1.76 -21.85
CA SER A 114 9.44 1.19 -21.75
C SER A 114 9.34 -0.26 -21.28
N SER A 115 8.96 -1.16 -22.19
CA SER A 115 9.27 -2.60 -22.04
C SER A 115 10.70 -2.86 -22.50
N GLY A 116 11.66 -2.12 -21.92
CA GLY A 116 13.10 -2.33 -22.13
C GLY A 116 13.67 -3.16 -20.98
N GLU A 117 14.75 -3.89 -21.23
CA GLU A 117 15.60 -4.44 -20.16
C GLU A 117 15.96 -3.29 -19.21
N LEU A 118 15.63 -3.43 -17.92
CA LEU A 118 15.96 -2.42 -16.92
C LEU A 118 17.48 -2.41 -16.73
N ASN A 119 18.10 -1.25 -16.84
CA ASN A 119 19.51 -1.09 -16.49
C ASN A 119 19.68 -1.07 -14.96
N TYR A 120 20.92 -1.11 -14.47
CA TYR A 120 21.23 -1.14 -13.04
C TYR A 120 20.59 0.03 -12.28
N TYR A 121 20.69 1.25 -12.82
CA TYR A 121 20.14 2.46 -12.20
C TYR A 121 18.62 2.39 -12.06
N ASP A 122 17.91 1.92 -13.09
CA ASP A 122 16.46 1.75 -13.08
C ASP A 122 16.02 0.68 -12.05
N LEU A 123 16.80 -0.38 -11.89
CA LEU A 123 16.59 -1.39 -10.85
C LEU A 123 16.73 -0.79 -9.45
N ILE A 124 17.80 -0.05 -9.17
CA ILE A 124 18.00 0.60 -7.85
C ILE A 124 16.92 1.65 -7.57
N ARG A 125 16.57 2.49 -8.55
CA ARG A 125 15.50 3.47 -8.40
C ARG A 125 14.16 2.81 -8.12
N THR A 126 13.88 1.71 -8.82
CA THR A 126 12.71 0.87 -8.57
C THR A 126 12.74 0.31 -7.16
N GLU A 127 13.88 -0.23 -6.73
CA GLU A 127 14.05 -0.81 -5.40
C GLU A 127 13.80 0.21 -4.29
N ILE A 128 14.36 1.41 -4.37
CA ILE A 128 14.12 2.49 -3.38
C ILE A 128 12.61 2.78 -3.26
N ALA A 129 11.88 2.83 -4.38
CA ALA A 129 10.44 3.05 -4.35
C ALA A 129 9.69 1.86 -3.72
N GLU A 130 10.12 0.64 -4.00
CA GLU A 130 9.54 -0.59 -3.45
C GLU A 130 9.81 -0.77 -1.97
N GLU A 131 11.01 -0.42 -1.51
CA GLU A 131 11.43 -0.41 -0.11
C GLU A 131 10.61 0.61 0.69
N ARG A 132 10.43 1.83 0.16
CA ARG A 132 9.59 2.86 0.81
C ARG A 132 8.14 2.39 0.94
N GLN A 133 7.60 1.72 -0.08
CA GLN A 133 6.25 1.18 -0.02
C GLN A 133 6.15 -0.01 0.96
N TYR A 134 7.12 -0.91 0.93
CA TYR A 134 7.22 -2.02 1.88
C TYR A 134 7.30 -1.50 3.32
N LEU A 135 8.11 -0.48 3.57
CA LEU A 135 8.23 0.16 4.87
C LEU A 135 6.91 0.76 5.35
N ARG A 136 6.07 1.31 4.46
CA ARG A 136 4.70 1.75 4.82
C ARG A 136 3.81 0.58 5.22
N GLU A 137 3.89 -0.54 4.51
CA GLU A 137 3.14 -1.77 4.85
C GLU A 137 3.58 -2.32 6.21
N LEU A 138 4.89 -2.38 6.48
CA LEU A 138 5.44 -2.74 7.79
C LEU A 138 4.98 -1.79 8.89
N ASN A 139 5.01 -0.47 8.62
CA ASN A 139 4.52 0.52 9.56
C ASN A 139 3.02 0.37 9.83
N MET A 140 2.20 0.03 8.84
CA MET A 140 0.79 -0.27 9.05
C MET A 140 0.61 -1.52 9.93
N ILE A 141 1.36 -2.59 9.67
CA ILE A 141 1.34 -3.80 10.52
C ILE A 141 1.73 -3.47 11.97
N ILE A 142 2.79 -2.69 12.17
CA ILE A 142 3.35 -2.41 13.51
C ILE A 142 2.53 -1.35 14.25
N LYS A 143 2.31 -0.18 13.63
CA LYS A 143 1.73 1.00 14.30
C LYS A 143 0.21 1.00 14.34
N VAL A 144 -0.46 0.23 13.47
CA VAL A 144 -1.92 0.14 13.44
C VAL A 144 -2.39 -1.21 14.00
N PHE A 145 -1.97 -2.31 13.38
CA PHE A 145 -2.47 -3.63 13.78
C PHE A 145 -1.85 -4.07 15.11
N ARG A 146 -0.53 -4.16 15.22
CA ARG A 146 0.16 -4.66 16.44
C ARG A 146 -0.12 -3.77 17.65
N GLU A 147 -0.15 -2.45 17.47
CA GLU A 147 -0.49 -1.52 18.56
C GLU A 147 -1.89 -1.78 19.13
N ALA A 148 -2.86 -2.16 18.31
CA ALA A 148 -4.21 -2.51 18.78
C ALA A 148 -4.22 -3.73 19.71
N PHE A 149 -3.30 -4.70 19.53
CA PHE A 149 -3.14 -5.83 20.46
C PHE A 149 -2.40 -5.42 21.73
N LEU A 150 -1.46 -4.48 21.65
CA LEU A 150 -0.71 -3.97 22.82
C LEU A 150 -1.57 -3.10 23.75
N SER A 151 -2.61 -2.48 23.21
CA SER A 151 -3.51 -1.57 23.95
C SER A 151 -4.26 -2.23 25.12
N ASP A 152 -4.54 -3.55 25.06
CA ASP A 152 -5.18 -4.29 26.16
C ASP A 152 -4.38 -5.54 26.57
N ARG A 153 -3.45 -5.31 27.52
CA ARG A 153 -2.59 -6.36 28.10
C ARG A 153 -3.35 -7.42 28.93
N LYS A 154 -4.60 -7.18 29.30
CA LYS A 154 -5.41 -8.19 30.01
C LYS A 154 -6.02 -9.17 29.01
N LEU A 155 -6.34 -8.69 27.81
CA LEU A 155 -6.96 -9.47 26.75
C LEU A 155 -5.95 -10.27 25.93
N PHE A 156 -4.80 -9.67 25.64
CA PHE A 156 -3.70 -10.25 24.85
C PHE A 156 -2.45 -10.43 25.70
N LYS A 157 -1.95 -11.68 25.78
CA LYS A 157 -0.68 -11.96 26.43
C LYS A 157 0.47 -11.61 25.48
N PRO A 158 1.66 -11.24 25.99
CA PRO A 158 2.84 -11.02 25.13
C PRO A 158 3.09 -12.18 24.17
N SER A 159 2.98 -13.42 24.66
CA SER A 159 3.16 -14.62 23.83
C SER A 159 2.08 -14.87 22.77
N ASP A 160 0.90 -14.24 22.89
CA ASP A 160 -0.11 -14.26 21.82
C ASP A 160 0.27 -13.25 20.72
N ILE A 161 0.79 -12.09 21.11
CA ILE A 161 1.27 -11.05 20.19
C ILE A 161 2.49 -11.56 19.41
N ASP A 162 3.45 -12.19 20.10
CA ASP A 162 4.65 -12.74 19.48
C ASP A 162 4.29 -13.83 18.45
N LYS A 163 3.27 -14.65 18.70
CA LYS A 163 2.81 -15.66 17.71
C LYS A 163 2.13 -15.07 16.49
N ILE A 164 1.61 -13.84 16.57
CA ILE A 164 0.89 -13.19 15.47
C ILE A 164 1.84 -12.35 14.62
N PHE A 165 2.73 -11.62 15.28
CA PHE A 165 3.62 -10.66 14.63
C PHE A 165 5.06 -11.14 14.50
N SER A 166 5.42 -12.25 15.15
CA SER A 166 6.78 -12.79 15.19
C SER A 166 7.80 -11.67 15.46
N ASN A 167 8.94 -11.70 14.78
CA ASN A 167 10.00 -10.71 14.82
C ASN A 167 9.87 -9.64 13.71
N ILE A 168 8.65 -9.20 13.39
CA ILE A 168 8.39 -8.17 12.36
C ILE A 168 9.14 -6.84 12.62
N SER A 169 9.41 -6.51 13.88
CA SER A 169 10.17 -5.31 14.23
C SER A 169 11.60 -5.37 13.71
N ASP A 170 12.27 -6.51 13.81
CA ASP A 170 13.64 -6.70 13.36
C ASP A 170 13.73 -6.55 11.84
N ILE A 171 12.73 -7.06 11.11
CA ILE A 171 12.61 -6.88 9.66
C ILE A 171 12.39 -5.40 9.31
N HIS A 172 11.56 -4.68 10.06
CA HIS A 172 11.39 -3.24 9.86
C HIS A 172 12.70 -2.47 10.09
N GLU A 173 13.45 -2.79 11.15
CA GLU A 173 14.75 -2.17 11.41
C GLU A 173 15.77 -2.43 10.28
N LEU A 174 15.86 -3.68 9.82
CA LEU A 174 16.67 -4.04 8.64
C LEU A 174 16.26 -3.23 7.41
N THR A 175 14.95 -3.16 7.12
CA THR A 175 14.41 -2.44 5.96
C THR A 175 14.79 -0.96 6.00
N VAL A 176 14.69 -0.31 7.17
CA VAL A 176 15.13 1.08 7.35
C VAL A 176 16.64 1.22 7.13
N LYS A 177 17.46 0.31 7.67
CA LYS A 177 18.91 0.33 7.52
C LYS A 177 19.31 0.17 6.05
N LEU A 178 18.77 -0.84 5.36
CA LEU A 178 19.05 -1.10 3.95
C LEU A 178 18.64 0.07 3.06
N LEU A 179 17.41 0.59 3.22
CA LEU A 179 16.93 1.72 2.45
C LEU A 179 17.84 2.94 2.62
N GLY A 180 18.24 3.25 3.86
CA GLY A 180 19.16 4.35 4.15
C GLY A 180 20.52 4.17 3.46
N LEU A 181 21.12 2.97 3.54
CA LEU A 181 22.40 2.68 2.89
C LEU A 181 22.33 2.85 1.35
N ILE A 182 21.24 2.38 0.73
CA ILE A 182 21.04 2.52 -0.72
C ILE A 182 20.84 4.00 -1.09
N GLU A 183 20.03 4.74 -0.33
CA GLU A 183 19.79 6.18 -0.56
C GLU A 183 21.09 6.99 -0.44
N ASP A 184 21.88 6.74 0.61
CA ASP A 184 23.19 7.37 0.83
C ASP A 184 24.16 7.04 -0.33
N THR A 185 24.17 5.79 -0.79
CA THR A 185 25.01 5.37 -1.92
C THR A 185 24.63 6.10 -3.20
N VAL A 186 23.33 6.25 -3.48
CA VAL A 186 22.84 7.00 -4.65
C VAL A 186 23.20 8.48 -4.54
N GLU A 187 23.06 9.09 -3.36
CA GLU A 187 23.38 10.50 -3.14
C GLU A 187 24.89 10.78 -3.29
N MET A 188 25.74 9.85 -2.87
CA MET A 188 27.21 9.97 -2.90
C MET A 188 27.84 9.51 -4.23
N THR A 189 27.04 9.04 -5.20
CA THR A 189 27.56 8.58 -6.50
C THR A 189 27.89 9.77 -7.41
N ASP A 190 29.15 9.88 -7.81
CA ASP A 190 29.61 10.91 -8.75
C ASP A 190 29.02 10.73 -10.16
N GLU A 191 28.81 11.83 -10.90
CA GLU A 191 28.30 11.82 -12.29
C GLU A 191 29.19 11.03 -13.28
N SER A 192 30.45 10.79 -12.93
CA SER A 192 31.38 9.99 -13.73
C SER A 192 31.21 8.48 -13.58
N SER A 193 30.49 8.03 -12.55
CA SER A 193 30.24 6.61 -12.31
C SER A 193 29.15 6.09 -13.26
N PRO A 194 29.26 4.84 -13.77
CA PRO A 194 28.27 4.30 -14.70
C PRO A 194 26.90 4.11 -14.04
N HIS A 195 26.89 3.80 -12.74
CA HIS A 195 25.71 3.63 -11.88
C HIS A 195 26.15 3.66 -10.40
N PRO A 196 25.21 3.82 -9.44
CA PRO A 196 25.51 3.65 -8.02
C PRO A 196 26.01 2.22 -7.71
N LEU A 197 26.96 2.09 -6.78
CA LEU A 197 27.57 0.81 -6.41
C LEU A 197 26.89 0.26 -5.14
N ALA A 198 25.67 -0.24 -5.29
CA ALA A 198 24.84 -0.67 -4.17
C ALA A 198 25.20 -2.07 -3.64
N GLY A 199 26.12 -2.80 -4.30
CA GLY A 199 26.51 -4.16 -3.92
C GLY A 199 27.05 -4.27 -2.50
N SER A 200 27.85 -3.30 -2.06
CA SER A 200 28.41 -3.23 -0.71
C SER A 200 27.33 -3.11 0.37
N CYS A 201 26.24 -2.38 0.09
CA CYS A 201 25.11 -2.24 1.02
C CYS A 201 24.49 -3.60 1.37
N PHE A 202 24.38 -4.49 0.38
CA PHE A 202 23.85 -5.83 0.58
C PHE A 202 24.89 -6.79 1.15
N GLU A 203 26.14 -6.68 0.75
CA GLU A 203 27.25 -7.49 1.27
C GLU A 203 27.40 -7.32 2.79
N ASP A 204 27.54 -6.08 3.26
CA ASP A 204 27.73 -5.77 4.68
C ASP A 204 26.60 -6.36 5.54
N LEU A 205 25.35 -6.18 5.10
CA LEU A 205 24.18 -6.70 5.81
C LEU A 205 24.08 -8.23 5.75
N ALA A 206 24.48 -8.84 4.63
CA ALA A 206 24.46 -10.29 4.49
C ALA A 206 25.56 -10.95 5.32
N GLU A 207 26.76 -10.34 5.40
CA GLU A 207 27.86 -10.82 6.23
C GLU A 207 27.50 -10.78 7.72
N GLU A 208 26.81 -9.73 8.16
CA GLU A 208 26.28 -9.60 9.52
C GLU A 208 25.07 -10.52 9.83
N GLN A 209 24.64 -11.37 8.88
CA GLN A 209 23.44 -12.20 9.00
C GLN A 209 22.17 -11.39 9.31
N ALA A 210 22.12 -10.14 8.86
CA ALA A 210 21.03 -9.23 9.20
C ALA A 210 19.68 -9.65 8.58
N PHE A 211 19.69 -10.56 7.58
CA PHE A 211 18.49 -11.10 6.92
C PHE A 211 17.88 -12.33 7.61
N ASP A 212 18.55 -12.93 8.60
CA ASP A 212 18.03 -14.08 9.37
C ASP A 212 16.63 -13.88 9.98
N PRO A 213 16.22 -12.65 10.38
CA PRO A 213 14.86 -12.40 10.81
C PRO A 213 13.76 -12.88 9.84
N TYR A 214 14.02 -12.88 8.53
CA TYR A 214 13.08 -13.38 7.53
C TYR A 214 12.83 -14.89 7.63
N GLU A 215 13.83 -15.67 8.05
CA GLU A 215 13.66 -17.12 8.26
C GLU A 215 12.69 -17.39 9.41
N THR A 216 12.93 -16.71 10.54
CA THR A 216 12.11 -16.84 11.76
C THR A 216 10.67 -16.46 11.46
N LEU A 217 10.44 -15.29 10.85
CA LEU A 217 9.09 -14.86 10.48
C LEU A 217 8.42 -15.86 9.53
N SER A 218 9.13 -16.31 8.50
CA SER A 218 8.58 -17.24 7.50
C SER A 218 8.18 -18.58 8.12
N GLN A 219 9.01 -19.11 9.03
CA GLN A 219 8.73 -20.33 9.77
C GLN A 219 7.49 -20.19 10.65
N ASP A 220 7.31 -19.04 11.31
CA ASP A 220 6.18 -18.79 12.19
C ASP A 220 4.87 -18.58 11.42
N ILE A 221 4.88 -17.69 10.42
CA ILE A 221 3.68 -17.25 9.70
C ILE A 221 3.16 -18.32 8.73
N LEU A 222 4.04 -19.07 8.07
CA LEU A 222 3.62 -20.14 7.16
C LEU A 222 3.17 -21.40 7.91
N SER A 223 3.51 -21.53 9.19
CA SER A 223 3.11 -22.69 9.99
C SER A 223 1.58 -22.82 10.08
N PRO A 224 1.01 -24.04 9.96
CA PRO A 224 -0.42 -24.27 10.23
C PRO A 224 -0.86 -23.81 11.62
N LYS A 225 0.08 -23.82 12.59
CA LYS A 225 -0.15 -23.37 13.96
C LYS A 225 -0.52 -21.90 14.04
N PHE A 226 -0.03 -21.06 13.11
CA PHE A 226 -0.40 -19.64 13.03
C PHE A 226 -1.91 -19.49 12.83
N ASN A 227 -2.45 -20.10 11.77
CA ASN A 227 -3.87 -20.02 11.45
C ASN A 227 -4.77 -20.59 12.55
N GLU A 228 -4.36 -21.69 13.18
CA GLU A 228 -5.07 -22.26 14.32
C GLU A 228 -5.10 -21.32 15.52
N HIS A 229 -3.95 -20.76 15.88
CA HIS A 229 -3.83 -19.84 17.01
C HIS A 229 -4.62 -18.55 16.75
N PHE A 230 -4.43 -17.95 15.57
CA PHE A 230 -5.12 -16.74 15.15
C PHE A 230 -6.64 -16.92 15.15
N SER A 231 -7.13 -18.03 14.57
CA SER A 231 -8.57 -18.34 14.55
C SER A 231 -9.15 -18.53 15.94
N LYS A 232 -8.43 -19.22 16.84
CA LYS A 232 -8.84 -19.39 18.25
C LYS A 232 -8.92 -18.06 18.98
N LEU A 233 -7.97 -17.15 18.76
CA LEU A 233 -7.97 -15.82 19.36
C LEU A 233 -9.15 -14.98 18.84
N MET A 234 -9.35 -14.96 17.52
CA MET A 234 -10.44 -14.21 16.88
C MET A 234 -11.84 -14.75 17.18
N ALA A 235 -11.96 -16.01 17.63
CA ALA A 235 -13.23 -16.59 18.06
C ALA A 235 -13.69 -16.11 19.46
N ARG A 236 -12.81 -15.47 20.25
CA ARG A 236 -13.16 -15.01 21.60
C ARG A 236 -14.06 -13.77 21.52
N PRO A 237 -15.25 -13.76 22.16
CA PRO A 237 -16.17 -12.62 22.11
C PRO A 237 -15.56 -11.31 22.61
N ALA A 238 -14.72 -11.36 23.65
CA ALA A 238 -14.04 -10.19 24.18
C ALA A 238 -13.06 -9.56 23.17
N VAL A 239 -12.39 -10.38 22.35
CA VAL A 239 -11.49 -9.90 21.28
C VAL A 239 -12.29 -9.21 20.17
N ALA A 240 -13.44 -9.77 19.80
CA ALA A 240 -14.33 -9.15 18.83
C ALA A 240 -14.83 -7.78 19.30
N LEU A 241 -15.28 -7.68 20.56
CA LEU A 241 -15.76 -6.43 21.14
C LEU A 241 -14.64 -5.37 21.24
N HIS A 242 -13.44 -5.78 21.64
CA HIS A 242 -12.28 -4.89 21.69
C HIS A 242 -12.01 -4.26 20.32
N PHE A 243 -11.85 -5.07 19.28
CA PHE A 243 -11.57 -4.54 17.94
C PHE A 243 -12.72 -3.74 17.34
N GLN A 244 -13.98 -4.09 17.63
CA GLN A 244 -15.14 -3.28 17.23
C GLN A 244 -15.16 -1.90 17.91
N SER A 245 -14.59 -1.78 19.10
CA SER A 245 -14.54 -0.50 19.83
C SER A 245 -13.48 0.47 19.30
N ILE A 246 -12.48 -0.02 18.56
CA ILE A 246 -11.37 0.80 18.04
C ILE A 246 -11.84 1.64 16.85
N ALA A 247 -12.40 1.00 15.83
CA ALA A 247 -12.94 1.64 14.64
C ALA A 247 -13.90 0.72 13.87
N ASP A 248 -14.81 1.32 13.12
CA ASP A 248 -15.73 0.58 12.24
C ASP A 248 -14.94 -0.24 11.22
N GLY A 249 -15.28 -1.52 11.09
CA GLY A 249 -14.60 -2.47 10.19
C GLY A 249 -13.23 -2.97 10.66
N PHE A 250 -12.71 -2.49 11.80
CA PHE A 250 -11.37 -2.89 12.26
C PHE A 250 -11.29 -4.39 12.61
N LYS A 251 -12.34 -4.96 13.23
CA LYS A 251 -12.41 -6.39 13.52
C LYS A 251 -12.32 -7.22 12.23
N GLU A 252 -13.01 -6.82 11.18
CA GLU A 252 -12.99 -7.45 9.87
C GLU A 252 -11.61 -7.32 9.21
N ALA A 253 -10.99 -6.14 9.28
CA ALA A 253 -9.62 -5.92 8.79
C ALA A 253 -8.60 -6.81 9.52
N VAL A 254 -8.65 -6.87 10.85
CA VAL A 254 -7.80 -7.79 11.63
C VAL A 254 -8.06 -9.23 11.19
N ARG A 255 -9.33 -9.66 11.06
CA ARG A 255 -9.65 -11.06 10.77
C ARG A 255 -9.24 -11.53 9.37
N TYR A 256 -9.43 -10.68 8.36
CA TYR A 256 -9.35 -11.10 6.96
C TYR A 256 -8.20 -10.47 6.19
N VAL A 257 -7.67 -9.32 6.64
CA VAL A 257 -6.58 -8.59 5.95
C VAL A 257 -5.24 -8.82 6.64
N LEU A 258 -5.15 -8.73 7.98
CA LEU A 258 -3.88 -8.89 8.70
C LEU A 258 -3.15 -10.21 8.38
N PRO A 259 -3.79 -11.39 8.32
CA PRO A 259 -3.11 -12.62 7.94
C PRO A 259 -2.47 -12.56 6.55
N ARG A 260 -3.04 -11.78 5.62
CA ARG A 260 -2.48 -11.57 4.28
C ARG A 260 -1.31 -10.59 4.33
N LEU A 261 -1.42 -9.51 5.10
CA LEU A 261 -0.34 -8.55 5.32
C LEU A 261 0.91 -9.22 5.92
N MET A 262 0.73 -10.16 6.85
CA MET A 262 1.85 -10.90 7.45
C MET A 262 2.61 -11.80 6.46
N LEU A 263 2.06 -12.08 5.26
CA LEU A 263 2.77 -12.80 4.21
C LEU A 263 3.68 -11.89 3.36
N VAL A 264 3.50 -10.57 3.42
CA VAL A 264 4.27 -9.62 2.60
C VAL A 264 5.78 -9.76 2.86
N PRO A 265 6.29 -9.81 4.11
CA PRO A 265 7.73 -10.00 4.35
C PRO A 265 8.28 -11.30 3.80
N VAL A 266 7.49 -12.38 3.80
CA VAL A 266 7.89 -13.67 3.25
C VAL A 266 8.19 -13.53 1.76
N TYR A 267 7.30 -12.88 1.01
CA TYR A 267 7.50 -12.65 -0.42
C TYR A 267 8.60 -11.62 -0.70
N HIS A 268 8.73 -10.61 0.15
CA HIS A 268 9.76 -9.58 0.02
C HIS A 268 11.18 -10.13 0.15
N CYS A 269 11.39 -11.11 1.02
CA CYS A 269 12.67 -11.82 1.09
C CYS A 269 13.03 -12.53 -0.23
N TRP A 270 12.05 -13.14 -0.90
CA TRP A 270 12.26 -13.79 -2.20
C TRP A 270 12.62 -12.79 -3.30
N HIS A 271 12.07 -11.59 -3.24
CA HIS A 271 12.41 -10.50 -4.15
C HIS A 271 13.89 -10.13 -4.05
N TYR A 272 14.44 -9.97 -2.85
CA TYR A 272 15.87 -9.66 -2.68
C TYR A 272 16.80 -10.69 -3.35
N PHE A 273 16.49 -11.98 -3.26
CA PHE A 273 17.31 -13.01 -3.92
C PHE A 273 17.32 -12.90 -5.44
N GLU A 274 16.23 -12.40 -6.03
CA GLU A 274 16.12 -12.21 -7.46
C GLU A 274 16.74 -10.87 -7.89
N LEU A 275 16.47 -9.79 -7.14
CA LEU A 275 17.08 -8.48 -7.32
C LEU A 275 18.61 -8.57 -7.36
N LEU A 276 19.24 -9.25 -6.38
CA LEU A 276 20.70 -9.38 -6.33
C LEU A 276 21.28 -10.04 -7.59
N LYS A 277 20.57 -11.02 -8.17
CA LYS A 277 20.99 -11.65 -9.42
C LYS A 277 20.87 -10.70 -10.60
N GLN A 278 19.81 -9.90 -10.64
CA GLN A 278 19.58 -8.90 -11.69
C GLN A 278 20.61 -7.77 -11.61
N LEU A 279 20.87 -7.23 -10.41
CA LEU A 279 21.92 -6.24 -10.18
C LEU A 279 23.28 -6.77 -10.61
N LYS A 280 23.63 -8.01 -10.23
CA LYS A 280 24.90 -8.63 -10.63
C LYS A 280 25.02 -8.78 -12.15
N ALA A 281 23.93 -9.11 -12.83
CA ALA A 281 23.92 -9.27 -14.29
C ALA A 281 24.05 -7.94 -15.03
N CYS A 282 23.53 -6.85 -14.46
CA CYS A 282 23.50 -5.52 -15.09
C CYS A 282 24.66 -4.60 -14.64
N SER A 283 25.40 -4.98 -13.61
CA SER A 283 26.49 -4.15 -13.07
C SER A 283 27.66 -4.06 -14.06
N GLU A 284 28.06 -2.83 -14.34
CA GLU A 284 29.18 -2.47 -15.23
C GLU A 284 30.51 -2.41 -14.47
N ASP A 285 30.48 -2.26 -13.15
CA ASP A 285 31.65 -2.22 -12.28
C ASP A 285 32.06 -3.62 -11.78
N GLN A 286 33.37 -3.86 -11.64
CA GLN A 286 33.89 -5.18 -11.24
C GLN A 286 33.88 -5.38 -9.72
N GLU A 287 34.14 -4.32 -8.94
CA GLU A 287 34.13 -4.38 -7.47
C GLU A 287 32.71 -4.57 -6.97
N ASP A 288 31.74 -3.84 -7.53
CA ASP A 288 30.32 -4.01 -7.22
C ASP A 288 29.82 -5.43 -7.54
N ARG A 289 30.26 -6.03 -8.64
CA ARG A 289 29.95 -7.44 -8.98
C ARG A 289 30.51 -8.43 -7.96
N GLU A 290 31.67 -8.14 -7.39
CA GLU A 290 32.27 -8.97 -6.34
C GLU A 290 31.47 -8.86 -5.04
N CYS A 291 31.11 -7.64 -4.61
CA CYS A 291 30.24 -7.40 -3.46
C CYS A 291 28.90 -8.14 -3.60
N LEU A 292 28.23 -8.00 -4.76
CA LEU A 292 26.96 -8.68 -5.06
C LEU A 292 27.12 -10.21 -5.03
N ASN A 293 28.24 -10.73 -5.52
CA ASN A 293 28.52 -12.16 -5.47
C ASN A 293 28.73 -12.68 -4.04
N GLN A 294 29.38 -11.88 -3.19
CA GLN A 294 29.55 -12.20 -1.77
C GLN A 294 28.21 -12.16 -1.04
N ALA A 295 27.39 -11.13 -1.26
CA ALA A 295 26.04 -11.03 -0.71
C ALA A 295 25.16 -12.24 -1.10
N ILE A 296 25.13 -12.60 -2.39
CA ILE A 296 24.39 -13.78 -2.87
C ILE A 296 24.88 -15.06 -2.17
N THR A 297 26.21 -15.21 -2.03
CA THR A 297 26.82 -16.40 -1.41
C THR A 297 26.47 -16.50 0.07
N ALA A 298 26.57 -15.41 0.82
CA ALA A 298 26.19 -15.35 2.23
C ALA A 298 24.71 -15.70 2.45
N LEU A 299 23.83 -15.26 1.54
CA LEU A 299 22.39 -15.51 1.62
C LEU A 299 21.94 -16.90 1.12
N MET A 300 22.83 -17.75 0.58
CA MET A 300 22.45 -19.07 0.05
C MET A 300 21.80 -19.97 1.10
N ASN A 301 22.28 -19.92 2.35
CA ASN A 301 21.73 -20.72 3.44
C ASN A 301 20.29 -20.30 3.78
N LEU A 302 20.07 -18.98 3.88
CA LEU A 302 18.75 -18.40 4.10
C LEU A 302 17.81 -18.76 2.96
N GLN A 303 18.22 -18.57 1.69
CA GLN A 303 17.43 -18.92 0.53
C GLN A 303 17.04 -20.42 0.52
N GLY A 304 17.99 -21.30 0.84
CA GLY A 304 17.74 -22.73 0.97
C GLY A 304 16.78 -23.08 2.11
N SER A 305 16.81 -22.32 3.22
CA SER A 305 15.86 -22.51 4.31
C SER A 305 14.47 -22.03 3.97
N MET A 306 14.35 -20.83 3.41
CA MET A 306 13.10 -20.26 2.89
C MET A 306 12.42 -21.23 1.90
N ASP A 307 13.18 -21.84 0.99
CA ASP A 307 12.67 -22.84 0.05
C ASP A 307 12.10 -24.08 0.75
N ARG A 308 12.79 -24.60 1.77
CA ARG A 308 12.32 -25.74 2.57
C ARG A 308 11.04 -25.41 3.33
N ILE A 309 11.01 -24.28 4.02
CA ILE A 309 9.83 -23.81 4.78
C ILE A 309 8.64 -23.68 3.84
N TYR A 310 8.85 -23.04 2.70
CA TYR A 310 7.81 -22.82 1.71
C TYR A 310 7.29 -24.15 1.14
N LYS A 311 8.17 -25.08 0.76
CA LYS A 311 7.77 -26.43 0.28
C LYS A 311 7.03 -27.23 1.34
N GLN A 312 7.40 -27.08 2.60
CA GLN A 312 6.79 -27.81 3.72
C GLN A 312 5.37 -27.33 4.01
N TYR A 313 5.12 -26.02 3.91
CA TYR A 313 3.86 -25.42 4.35
C TYR A 313 3.00 -24.82 3.22
N SER A 314 3.49 -24.82 1.96
CA SER A 314 2.70 -24.30 0.84
C SER A 314 1.38 -25.08 0.72
N PRO A 315 0.24 -24.38 0.63
CA PRO A 315 -1.02 -25.01 0.23
C PRO A 315 -0.82 -25.69 -1.12
N ARG A 316 -1.41 -26.88 -1.33
CA ARG A 316 -1.50 -27.50 -2.66
C ARG A 316 -2.23 -26.53 -3.59
N ARG A 317 -1.49 -25.88 -4.50
CA ARG A 317 -2.02 -24.91 -5.46
C ARG A 317 -2.70 -25.62 -6.63
N ARG A 318 -3.71 -24.98 -7.22
CA ARG A 318 -4.15 -25.36 -8.57
C ARG A 318 -3.08 -24.88 -9.58
N PRO A 319 -2.76 -25.66 -10.61
CA PRO A 319 -1.86 -25.20 -11.67
C PRO A 319 -2.39 -23.90 -12.30
N GLY A 320 -1.61 -22.82 -12.27
CA GLY A 320 -1.96 -21.54 -12.89
C GLY A 320 -2.27 -20.38 -11.93
N ASP A 321 -2.41 -20.62 -10.62
CA ASP A 321 -2.55 -19.53 -9.65
C ASP A 321 -1.21 -18.77 -9.49
N PRO A 322 -1.17 -17.44 -9.68
CA PRO A 322 0.04 -16.65 -9.43
C PRO A 322 0.51 -16.81 -7.99
N VAL A 323 1.82 -16.68 -7.78
CA VAL A 323 2.47 -17.00 -6.50
C VAL A 323 1.91 -16.20 -5.32
N CYS A 324 1.30 -15.06 -5.61
CA CYS A 324 0.43 -14.34 -4.70
C CYS A 324 -0.43 -13.36 -5.53
N PRO A 325 -1.77 -13.36 -5.41
CA PRO A 325 -2.56 -12.26 -5.98
C PRO A 325 -2.18 -10.89 -5.39
N PHE A 326 -1.68 -10.86 -4.15
CA PHE A 326 -1.37 -9.66 -3.37
C PHE A 326 0.10 -9.24 -3.40
N TYR A 327 1.01 -10.12 -3.85
CA TYR A 327 2.42 -9.79 -4.10
C TYR A 327 2.70 -9.93 -5.60
N ASN A 328 1.92 -9.18 -6.38
CA ASN A 328 2.22 -8.91 -7.78
C ASN A 328 2.82 -7.49 -7.82
N ARG A 329 4.09 -7.37 -7.40
CA ARG A 329 4.87 -6.12 -7.50
C ARG A 329 5.47 -5.90 -8.89
N GLN A 330 5.41 -6.90 -9.77
CA GLN A 330 5.62 -6.68 -11.19
C GLN A 330 4.50 -5.80 -11.72
N LEU A 331 4.84 -4.53 -11.92
CA LEU A 331 4.33 -3.62 -12.96
C LEU A 331 3.14 -4.22 -13.68
N ARG A 332 1.94 -4.09 -13.11
CA ARG A 332 0.73 -4.15 -13.91
C ARG A 332 0.87 -2.96 -14.85
N SER A 333 1.45 -3.20 -16.03
CA SER A 333 1.30 -2.28 -17.13
C SER A 333 -0.19 -1.97 -17.17
N LYS A 334 -0.56 -0.70 -16.99
CA LYS A 334 -1.95 -0.25 -17.01
C LYS A 334 -2.67 -0.82 -18.24
N HIS A 335 -1.94 -0.97 -19.34
CA HIS A 335 -2.37 -1.67 -20.54
C HIS A 335 -2.74 -3.14 -20.35
N LEU A 336 -1.99 -3.93 -19.59
CA LEU A 336 -2.31 -5.33 -19.31
C LEU A 336 -3.55 -5.45 -18.41
N ALA A 337 -3.69 -4.54 -17.43
CA ALA A 337 -4.89 -4.47 -16.59
C ALA A 337 -6.12 -4.13 -17.45
N ILE A 338 -6.04 -3.09 -18.29
CA ILE A 338 -7.11 -2.69 -19.21
C ILE A 338 -7.44 -3.81 -20.21
N LYS A 339 -6.43 -4.48 -20.78
CA LYS A 339 -6.65 -5.64 -21.67
C LYS A 339 -7.47 -6.73 -20.98
N LYS A 340 -7.12 -7.07 -19.75
CA LYS A 340 -7.86 -8.06 -18.95
C LYS A 340 -9.30 -7.61 -18.68
N MET A 341 -9.50 -6.34 -18.37
CA MET A 341 -10.84 -5.78 -18.12
C MET A 341 -11.72 -5.82 -19.38
N ASN A 342 -11.17 -5.42 -20.52
CA ASN A 342 -11.84 -5.47 -21.81
C ASN A 342 -12.19 -6.91 -22.22
N GLU A 343 -11.30 -7.86 -21.96
CA GLU A 343 -11.54 -9.29 -22.20
C GLU A 343 -12.68 -9.82 -21.31
N ILE A 344 -12.67 -9.49 -20.01
CA ILE A 344 -13.72 -9.92 -19.08
C ILE A 344 -15.07 -9.33 -19.48
N GLN A 345 -15.15 -8.03 -19.78
CA GLN A 345 -16.40 -7.38 -20.17
C GLN A 345 -16.98 -7.99 -21.46
N LYS A 346 -16.11 -8.29 -22.44
CA LYS A 346 -16.53 -8.95 -23.69
C LYS A 346 -17.10 -10.36 -23.47
N ASN A 347 -16.70 -11.04 -22.39
CA ASN A 347 -17.19 -12.36 -22.03
C ASN A 347 -18.51 -12.33 -21.23
N ILE A 348 -19.04 -11.14 -20.91
CA ILE A 348 -20.33 -10.98 -20.23
C ILE A 348 -21.40 -10.62 -21.26
N ASP A 349 -22.34 -11.53 -21.50
CA ASP A 349 -23.48 -11.29 -22.37
C ASP A 349 -24.49 -10.36 -21.68
N GLY A 350 -25.07 -9.43 -22.45
CA GLY A 350 -26.04 -8.45 -21.93
C GLY A 350 -25.47 -7.47 -20.91
N TRP A 351 -24.22 -7.02 -21.07
CA TRP A 351 -23.63 -6.00 -20.20
C TRP A 351 -24.47 -4.72 -20.18
N GLU A 352 -24.83 -4.26 -18.99
CA GLU A 352 -25.56 -3.02 -18.74
C GLU A 352 -24.68 -2.06 -17.92
N GLY A 353 -24.58 -0.79 -18.34
CA GLY A 353 -23.79 0.24 -17.67
C GLY A 353 -22.58 0.71 -18.48
N LYS A 354 -21.71 1.49 -17.84
CA LYS A 354 -20.44 1.98 -18.41
C LYS A 354 -19.43 0.83 -18.54
N ASP A 355 -18.40 1.01 -19.37
CA ASP A 355 -17.32 0.03 -19.47
C ASP A 355 -16.58 -0.13 -18.15
N ILE A 356 -16.10 -1.35 -17.84
CA ILE A 356 -15.39 -1.65 -16.59
C ILE A 356 -14.18 -0.71 -16.42
N GLY A 357 -13.45 -0.42 -17.51
CA GLY A 357 -12.31 0.49 -17.50
C GLY A 357 -12.64 1.95 -17.19
N GLN A 358 -13.92 2.34 -17.13
CA GLN A 358 -14.33 3.71 -16.76
C GLN A 358 -14.48 3.91 -15.26
N CYS A 359 -14.65 2.84 -14.48
CA CYS A 359 -14.87 2.90 -13.03
C CYS A 359 -13.91 2.02 -12.21
N CYS A 360 -13.06 1.25 -12.88
CA CYS A 360 -12.10 0.35 -12.25
C CYS A 360 -10.72 0.53 -12.86
N ASN A 361 -9.68 0.21 -12.10
CA ASN A 361 -8.29 0.19 -12.57
C ASN A 361 -7.65 -1.19 -12.38
N GLU A 362 -8.19 -2.00 -11.48
CA GLU A 362 -7.55 -3.23 -11.06
C GLU A 362 -8.52 -4.39 -10.94
N PHE A 363 -8.20 -5.49 -11.60
CA PHE A 363 -8.80 -6.79 -11.34
C PHE A 363 -8.20 -7.40 -10.07
N ILE A 364 -9.03 -7.78 -9.11
CA ILE A 364 -8.62 -8.31 -7.80
C ILE A 364 -8.70 -9.84 -7.78
N MET A 365 -9.87 -10.41 -8.07
CA MET A 365 -10.11 -11.85 -7.91
C MET A 365 -11.24 -12.32 -8.84
N GLU A 366 -11.23 -13.60 -9.16
CA GLU A 366 -12.30 -14.26 -9.91
C GLU A 366 -12.63 -15.59 -9.25
N GLY A 367 -13.92 -15.92 -9.19
CA GLY A 367 -14.34 -17.22 -8.70
C GLY A 367 -15.84 -17.37 -8.52
N PRO A 368 -16.29 -18.60 -8.23
CA PRO A 368 -17.70 -18.90 -8.02
C PRO A 368 -18.18 -18.51 -6.61
N LEU A 369 -19.35 -17.87 -6.51
CA LEU A 369 -20.12 -17.73 -5.26
C LEU A 369 -21.60 -18.04 -5.50
N THR A 370 -22.27 -18.52 -4.45
CA THR A 370 -23.72 -18.76 -4.46
C THR A 370 -24.44 -17.63 -3.71
N ARG A 371 -25.23 -16.84 -4.43
CA ARG A 371 -26.13 -15.84 -3.82
C ARG A 371 -27.27 -16.55 -3.10
N ILE A 372 -27.50 -16.22 -1.83
CA ILE A 372 -28.61 -16.77 -1.05
C ILE A 372 -29.94 -16.48 -1.77
N GLY A 373 -30.71 -17.54 -2.07
CA GLY A 373 -31.97 -17.46 -2.82
C GLY A 373 -31.84 -17.53 -4.35
N ALA A 374 -30.63 -17.58 -4.90
CA ALA A 374 -30.43 -17.84 -6.33
C ALA A 374 -30.53 -19.33 -6.64
N LYS A 375 -31.01 -19.67 -7.84
CA LYS A 375 -31.13 -21.06 -8.33
C LYS A 375 -29.80 -21.68 -8.75
N HIS A 376 -28.85 -20.86 -9.17
CA HIS A 376 -27.56 -21.28 -9.71
C HIS A 376 -26.42 -20.49 -9.08
N GLU A 377 -25.28 -21.15 -8.99
CA GLU A 377 -23.99 -20.53 -8.66
C GLU A 377 -23.65 -19.46 -9.71
N ARG A 378 -23.02 -18.37 -9.26
CA ARG A 378 -22.59 -17.28 -10.13
C ARG A 378 -21.07 -17.22 -10.12
N HIS A 379 -20.50 -17.11 -11.31
CA HIS A 379 -19.09 -16.75 -11.46
C HIS A 379 -18.95 -15.24 -11.34
N ILE A 380 -18.02 -14.78 -10.50
CA ILE A 380 -17.88 -13.36 -10.12
C ILE A 380 -16.49 -12.88 -10.49
N PHE A 381 -16.42 -11.65 -10.99
CA PHE A 381 -15.20 -10.91 -11.26
C PHE A 381 -15.13 -9.71 -10.32
N LEU A 382 -14.20 -9.73 -9.37
CA LEU A 382 -14.00 -8.65 -8.42
C LEU A 382 -12.96 -7.66 -8.95
N PHE A 383 -13.36 -6.40 -9.05
CA PHE A 383 -12.51 -5.25 -9.35
C PHE A 383 -12.49 -4.28 -8.16
N ASP A 384 -11.62 -3.27 -8.21
CA ASP A 384 -11.53 -2.21 -7.20
C ASP A 384 -12.82 -1.40 -7.04
N GLY A 385 -13.53 -1.14 -8.15
CA GLY A 385 -14.78 -0.38 -8.16
C GLY A 385 -16.05 -1.18 -8.47
N LEU A 386 -15.95 -2.48 -8.77
CA LEU A 386 -17.07 -3.28 -9.32
C LEU A 386 -17.01 -4.76 -8.89
N MET A 387 -18.17 -5.41 -8.73
CA MET A 387 -18.30 -6.84 -8.43
C MET A 387 -19.39 -7.52 -9.25
#